data_AF-A0A843REV9-F1
#
_entry.id   AF-A0A843REV9-F1
#
_cell.length_a   1.000
_cell.length_b   1.000
_cell.length_c   1.000
_cell.angle_alpha   90.00
_cell.angle_beta   90.00
_cell.angle_gamma   90.00
#
_symmetry.space_group_name_H-M   'P 1'
#
loop_
_entity.id
_entity.type
_entity.pdbx_description
1 polymer ?
#
loop_
_entity_poly.entity_id
_entity_poly.type
_entity_poly.pdbx_seq_one_letter_code
_entity_poly.pdbx_strand_id
1 'polypeptide(L)'
;MPESRSLLRQHPDKTLWSAALFLWLTGTPAQAEDDAWVFDVAHAHIAENYAWPQSDYHLRIRSQDADRVLVYVWHKDDEGMGQLNSQGFIRAGGGKSFEIYLTTKTRSVISERYFQ
;
A
#
# COMPACT_ATOMS: atom_id res chain seq x y z
N MET A 1 20.22 -15.80 65.29
CA MET A 1 20.68 -14.42 65.00
C MET A 1 22.00 -14.52 64.25
N PRO A 2 22.28 -13.77 63.16
CA PRO A 2 21.45 -12.82 62.38
C PRO A 2 21.16 -13.33 60.94
N GLU A 3 20.01 -13.06 60.32
CA GLU A 3 19.60 -11.88 59.52
C GLU A 3 20.48 -11.53 58.31
N SER A 4 19.94 -11.69 57.10
CA SER A 4 19.97 -10.65 56.05
C SER A 4 18.92 -10.91 54.97
N ARG A 5 18.09 -9.90 54.78
CA ARG A 5 16.97 -9.76 53.84
C ARG A 5 17.48 -9.70 52.40
N SER A 6 16.70 -10.20 51.45
CA SER A 6 16.63 -9.59 50.11
C SER A 6 15.21 -9.69 49.57
N LEU A 7 14.56 -8.53 49.54
CA LEU A 7 13.30 -8.25 48.86
C LEU A 7 13.60 -7.80 47.43
N LEU A 8 12.71 -8.17 46.50
CA LEU A 8 12.36 -7.45 45.27
C LEU A 8 13.44 -7.24 44.19
N ARG A 9 13.30 -7.99 43.09
CA ARG A 9 13.28 -7.44 41.72
C ARG A 9 12.56 -8.45 40.83
N GLN A 10 11.27 -8.23 40.60
CA GLN A 10 10.77 -7.70 39.33
C GLN A 10 11.18 -8.59 38.15
N HIS A 11 10.24 -9.43 37.72
CA HIS A 11 10.14 -9.86 36.34
C HIS A 11 9.75 -8.64 35.49
N PRO A 12 10.54 -8.28 34.48
CA PRO A 12 10.00 -7.84 33.21
C PRO A 12 10.34 -8.90 32.14
N ASP A 13 10.06 -8.62 30.89
CA ASP A 13 10.55 -9.34 29.71
C ASP A 13 9.67 -10.44 29.12
N LYS A 14 8.34 -10.40 29.33
CA LYS A 14 7.41 -11.19 28.50
C LYS A 14 6.17 -10.48 27.96
N THR A 15 6.06 -9.15 28.08
CA THR A 15 4.84 -8.42 27.65
C THR A 15 5.06 -7.34 26.59
N LEU A 16 6.29 -7.05 26.17
CA LEU A 16 6.54 -5.97 25.20
C LEU A 16 6.67 -6.43 23.73
N TRP A 17 6.85 -7.72 23.46
CA TRP A 17 6.94 -8.22 22.09
C TRP A 17 5.57 -8.45 21.41
N SER A 18 4.47 -8.54 22.17
CA SER A 18 3.15 -8.71 21.59
C SER A 18 2.50 -7.40 21.14
N ALA A 19 2.91 -6.25 21.67
CA ALA A 19 2.31 -4.96 21.29
C ALA A 19 2.75 -4.50 19.89
N ALA A 20 3.99 -4.81 19.48
CA ALA A 20 4.50 -4.43 18.16
C ALA A 20 3.85 -5.25 17.01
N LEU A 21 3.47 -6.51 17.26
CA LEU A 21 2.82 -7.34 16.25
C LEU A 21 1.33 -6.99 16.07
N PHE A 22 0.68 -6.46 17.11
CA PHE A 22 -0.70 -5.97 17.01
C PHE A 22 -0.83 -4.63 16.29
N LEU A 23 0.23 -3.81 16.26
CA LEU A 23 0.24 -2.54 15.52
C LEU A 23 0.35 -2.71 14.00
N TRP A 24 0.59 -3.92 13.49
CA TRP A 24 0.69 -4.17 12.05
C TRP A 24 -0.64 -4.58 11.40
N LEU A 25 -1.68 -4.83 12.20
CA LEU A 25 -3.03 -5.20 11.74
C LEU A 25 -4.06 -4.09 11.94
N THR A 26 -3.65 -2.89 12.35
CA THR A 26 -4.58 -1.76 12.61
C THR A 26 -4.95 -0.98 11.37
N GLY A 27 -4.98 -1.61 10.20
CA GLY A 27 -6.00 -1.21 9.23
C GLY A 27 -7.32 -1.66 9.83
N THR A 28 -8.11 -0.72 10.38
CA THR A 28 -9.48 -1.06 10.80
C THR A 28 -10.15 -1.80 9.64
N PRO A 29 -10.85 -2.93 9.86
CA PRO A 29 -11.48 -3.70 8.78
C PRO A 29 -12.37 -2.81 7.88
N ALA A 30 -12.98 -1.78 8.47
CA ALA A 30 -13.69 -0.73 7.74
C ALA A 30 -12.84 -0.03 6.67
N GLN A 31 -11.57 0.29 6.96
CA GLN A 31 -10.67 0.93 6.01
C GLN A 31 -10.18 -0.05 4.92
N ALA A 32 -9.99 -1.33 5.24
CA ALA A 32 -9.66 -2.34 4.24
C ALA A 32 -10.83 -2.61 3.27
N GLU A 33 -12.07 -2.64 3.77
CA GLU A 33 -13.28 -2.73 2.93
C GLU A 33 -13.51 -1.46 2.12
N ASP A 34 -13.26 -0.28 2.71
CA ASP A 34 -13.34 1.02 2.03
C ASP A 34 -12.28 1.19 0.94
N ASP A 35 -11.18 0.43 0.98
CA ASP A 35 -10.15 0.43 -0.06
C ASP A 35 -10.33 -0.70 -1.09
N ALA A 36 -11.10 -1.75 -0.78
CA ALA A 36 -11.28 -2.90 -1.68
C ALA A 36 -11.87 -2.49 -3.04
N TRP A 37 -12.88 -1.60 -3.05
CA TRP A 37 -13.49 -1.13 -4.29
C TRP A 37 -12.49 -0.41 -5.21
N VAL A 38 -11.46 0.23 -4.63
CA VAL A 38 -10.43 0.95 -5.39
C VAL A 38 -9.64 -0.03 -6.25
N PHE A 39 -9.24 -1.16 -5.65
CA PHE A 39 -8.50 -2.21 -6.35
C PHE A 39 -9.39 -2.94 -7.35
N ASP A 40 -10.65 -3.22 -7.02
CA ASP A 40 -11.60 -3.85 -7.93
C ASP A 40 -11.82 -3.01 -9.20
N VAL A 41 -12.06 -1.70 -9.03
CA VAL A 41 -12.26 -0.77 -10.16
C VAL A 41 -11.00 -0.64 -10.99
N ALA A 42 -9.82 -0.54 -10.36
CA ALA A 42 -8.55 -0.47 -11.07
C ALA A 42 -8.27 -1.76 -11.86
N HIS A 43 -8.51 -2.94 -11.27
CA HIS A 43 -8.37 -4.22 -11.96
C HIS A 43 -9.32 -4.35 -13.14
N ALA A 44 -10.60 -4.00 -12.97
CA ALA A 44 -11.60 -4.03 -14.04
C ALA A 44 -11.19 -3.12 -15.21
N HIS A 45 -10.75 -1.90 -14.90
CA HIS A 45 -10.28 -0.94 -15.89
C HIS A 45 -9.07 -1.45 -16.68
N ILE A 46 -8.10 -2.07 -15.99
CA ILE A 46 -6.92 -2.64 -16.65
C ILE A 46 -7.29 -3.83 -17.55
N ALA A 47 -8.17 -4.70 -17.06
CA ALA A 47 -8.65 -5.85 -17.82
C ALA A 47 -9.39 -5.43 -19.10
N GLU A 48 -10.20 -4.38 -19.03
CA GLU A 48 -10.97 -3.86 -20.17
C GLU A 48 -10.08 -3.20 -21.24
N ASN A 49 -9.02 -2.49 -20.84
CA ASN A 49 -8.27 -1.62 -21.76
C ASN A 49 -6.93 -2.21 -22.25
N TYR A 50 -6.30 -3.12 -21.50
CA TYR A 50 -4.91 -3.52 -21.76
C TYR A 50 -4.70 -5.03 -21.97
N ALA A 51 -5.70 -5.85 -21.62
CA ALA A 51 -5.61 -7.32 -21.68
C ALA A 51 -4.38 -7.89 -20.93
N TRP A 52 -3.92 -7.21 -19.87
CA TRP A 52 -2.80 -7.67 -19.07
C TRP A 52 -3.23 -8.71 -18.04
N PRO A 53 -2.49 -9.81 -17.87
CA PRO A 53 -2.63 -10.69 -16.71
C PRO A 53 -2.43 -9.90 -15.41
N GLN A 54 -3.18 -10.23 -14.35
CA GLN A 54 -2.97 -9.61 -13.03
C GLN A 54 -1.57 -9.86 -12.45
N SER A 55 -0.88 -10.91 -12.89
CA SER A 55 0.52 -11.18 -12.53
C SER A 55 1.51 -10.18 -13.12
N ASP A 56 1.09 -9.37 -14.08
CA ASP A 56 1.98 -8.50 -14.85
C ASP A 56 2.04 -7.08 -14.28
N TYR A 57 1.25 -6.78 -13.25
CA TYR A 57 1.26 -5.48 -12.60
C TYR A 57 0.93 -5.56 -11.11
N HIS A 58 1.33 -4.51 -10.41
CA HIS A 58 1.02 -4.27 -9.01
C HIS A 58 0.27 -2.95 -8.86
N LEU A 59 -0.71 -2.95 -7.97
CA LEU A 59 -1.49 -1.77 -7.63
C LEU A 59 -1.11 -1.25 -6.26
N ARG A 60 -1.04 0.07 -6.12
CA ARG A 60 -0.83 0.72 -4.83
C ARG A 60 -1.59 2.03 -4.75
N ILE A 61 -2.37 2.23 -3.69
CA ILE A 61 -2.93 3.55 -3.39
C ILE A 61 -1.79 4.48 -3.01
N ARG A 62 -1.60 5.56 -3.79
CA ARG A 62 -0.59 6.58 -3.51
C ARG A 62 -1.11 7.66 -2.58
N SER A 63 -2.33 8.11 -2.82
CA SER A 63 -2.99 9.14 -2.04
C SER A 63 -4.49 9.00 -2.15
N GLN A 64 -5.18 9.39 -1.09
CA GLN A 64 -6.63 9.38 -1.03
C GLN A 64 -7.08 10.63 -0.28
N ASP A 65 -8.05 11.32 -0.86
CA ASP A 65 -8.76 12.42 -0.25
C ASP A 65 -10.27 12.13 -0.26
N ALA A 66 -11.08 13.05 0.23
CA ALA A 66 -12.53 12.85 0.37
C ALA A 66 -13.24 12.59 -0.97
N ASP A 67 -12.72 13.13 -2.08
CA ASP A 67 -13.37 13.10 -3.40
C ASP A 67 -12.67 12.16 -4.39
N ARG A 68 -11.38 11.85 -4.16
CA ARG A 68 -10.51 11.20 -5.13
C ARG A 68 -9.56 10.18 -4.51
N VAL A 69 -9.27 9.14 -5.28
CA VAL A 69 -8.24 8.14 -4.96
C VAL A 69 -7.26 8.06 -6.13
N LEU A 70 -5.97 8.11 -5.82
CA LEU A 70 -4.90 7.94 -6.80
C LEU A 70 -4.28 6.56 -6.63
N VAL A 71 -4.37 5.74 -7.67
CA VAL A 71 -3.81 4.39 -7.71
C VAL A 71 -2.62 4.37 -8.66
N TYR A 72 -1.52 3.82 -8.21
CA TYR A 72 -0.35 3.52 -9.03
C TYR A 72 -0.48 2.13 -9.63
N VAL A 73 -0.33 2.06 -10.95
CA VAL A 73 -0.20 0.83 -11.71
C VAL A 73 1.26 0.67 -12.07
N TRP A 74 1.91 -0.31 -11.47
CA TRP A 74 3.30 -0.65 -11.75
C TRP A 74 3.34 -1.90 -12.60
N HIS A 75 3.76 -1.80 -13.85
CA HIS A 75 3.87 -2.96 -14.74
C HIS A 75 5.27 -3.61 -14.62
N LYS A 76 5.33 -4.95 -14.67
CA LYS A 76 6.59 -5.71 -14.51
C LYS A 76 7.69 -5.31 -15.49
N ASP A 77 7.30 -4.96 -16.73
CA ASP A 77 8.24 -4.51 -17.77
C ASP A 77 8.99 -3.22 -17.36
N ASP A 78 8.41 -2.44 -16.44
CA ASP A 78 9.02 -1.21 -15.91
C ASP A 78 9.77 -1.44 -14.59
N GLU A 79 9.69 -2.62 -13.97
CA GLU A 79 10.42 -2.96 -12.74
C GLU A 79 11.94 -2.83 -12.92
N GLY A 80 12.45 -3.20 -14.10
CA GLY A 80 13.88 -3.08 -14.43
C GLY A 80 14.37 -1.64 -14.60
N MET A 81 13.46 -0.68 -14.85
CA MET A 81 13.80 0.75 -15.01
C MET A 81 13.57 1.56 -13.73
N GLY A 82 12.78 1.02 -12.79
CA GLY A 82 12.39 1.65 -11.53
C GLY A 82 13.44 1.58 -10.42
N GLN A 83 14.74 1.68 -10.72
CA GLN A 83 15.69 2.05 -9.66
C GLN A 83 15.44 3.53 -9.33
N LEU A 84 14.98 3.78 -8.10
CA LEU A 84 15.02 5.09 -7.46
C LEU A 84 16.38 5.70 -7.78
N ASN A 85 16.43 6.77 -8.58
CA ASN A 85 17.62 7.57 -8.56
C ASN A 85 17.81 8.11 -7.13
N SER A 86 19.02 8.50 -6.77
CA SER A 86 19.37 9.01 -5.42
C SER A 86 18.56 10.24 -4.96
N GLN A 87 17.61 10.71 -5.79
CA GLN A 87 16.72 11.84 -5.56
C GLN A 87 15.26 11.42 -5.30
N GLY A 88 14.96 10.11 -5.26
CA GLY A 88 13.62 9.61 -4.93
C GLY A 88 12.61 9.68 -6.07
N PHE A 89 13.04 9.93 -7.30
CA PHE A 89 12.16 9.94 -8.46
C PHE A 89 12.13 8.57 -9.13
N ILE A 90 10.92 8.03 -9.30
CA ILE A 90 10.67 6.83 -10.07
C ILE A 90 10.72 7.21 -11.55
N ARG A 91 11.75 6.78 -12.28
CA ARG A 91 11.69 6.66 -13.75
C ARG A 91 10.99 5.35 -14.10
N ALA A 92 9.69 5.28 -13.86
CA ALA A 92 8.88 4.24 -14.48
C ALA A 92 8.65 4.72 -15.92
N GLY A 93 9.29 4.08 -16.90
CA GLY A 93 9.52 4.73 -18.19
C GLY A 93 9.70 3.80 -19.38
N GLY A 94 9.30 2.53 -19.28
CA GLY A 94 9.10 1.68 -20.46
C GLY A 94 7.72 1.87 -21.11
N GLY A 95 6.89 2.78 -20.57
CA GLY A 95 5.65 3.25 -21.18
C GLY A 95 4.38 2.52 -20.75
N LYS A 96 4.46 1.58 -19.79
CA LYS A 96 3.31 0.77 -19.35
C LYS A 96 2.80 1.09 -17.94
N SER A 97 3.63 1.70 -17.10
CA SER A 97 3.20 2.13 -15.76
C SER A 97 2.54 3.51 -15.83
N PHE A 98 1.50 3.70 -15.04
CA PHE A 98 0.70 4.92 -15.02
C PHE A 98 -0.05 5.07 -13.69
N GLU A 99 -0.70 6.21 -13.53
CA GLU A 99 -1.57 6.52 -12.42
C GLU A 99 -3.04 6.48 -12.87
N ILE A 100 -3.91 5.84 -12.09
CA ILE A 100 -5.36 5.88 -12.26
C ILE A 100 -5.95 6.82 -11.21
N TYR A 101 -6.76 7.77 -11.66
CA TYR A 101 -7.52 8.67 -10.79
C TYR A 101 -8.95 8.18 -10.70
N LEU A 102 -9.40 7.81 -9.51
CA LEU A 102 -10.78 7.40 -9.23
C LEU A 102 -11.51 8.49 -8.47
N THR A 103 -12.83 8.58 -8.61
CA THR A 103 -13.67 9.38 -7.71
C THR A 103 -14.37 8.49 -6.69
N THR A 104 -14.43 8.95 -5.44
CA THR A 104 -15.18 8.30 -4.36
C THR A 104 -16.70 8.41 -4.54
N LYS A 105 -17.18 9.40 -5.33
CA LYS A 105 -18.61 9.69 -5.53
C LYS A 105 -19.33 8.64 -6.37
N THR A 106 -18.72 8.27 -7.49
CA THR A 106 -19.28 7.27 -8.43
C THR A 106 -18.49 5.97 -8.43
N ARG A 107 -17.41 5.88 -7.64
CA ARG A 107 -16.50 4.73 -7.59
C ARG A 107 -16.05 4.29 -8.98
N SER A 108 -15.59 5.26 -9.78
CA SER A 108 -15.22 5.05 -11.17
C SER A 108 -13.94 5.79 -11.54
N VAL A 109 -13.31 5.37 -12.64
CA VAL A 109 -12.15 6.03 -13.22
C VAL A 109 -12.56 7.39 -13.80
N ILE A 110 -11.77 8.42 -13.48
CA ILE A 110 -11.89 9.79 -14.00
C ILE A 110 -10.88 10.00 -15.12
N SER A 111 -9.63 9.56 -14.91
CA SER A 111 -8.53 9.76 -15.86
C SER A 111 -7.35 8.86 -15.55
N GLU A 112 -6.47 8.72 -16.55
CA GLU A 112 -5.15 8.09 -16.41
C GLU A 112 -4.04 9.12 -16.62
N ARG A 113 -2.87 8.88 -16.01
CA ARG A 113 -1.66 9.65 -16.27
C ARG A 113 -0.46 8.75 -16.42
N TYR A 114 0.11 8.72 -17.61
CA TYR A 114 1.34 7.99 -17.89
C TYR A 114 2.55 8.73 -17.34
N PHE A 115 3.52 7.97 -16.84
CA PHE A 115 4.81 8.51 -16.47
C PHE A 115 5.58 8.90 -17.75
N GLN A 116 6.08 10.14 -17.80
CA GLN A 116 6.85 10.71 -18.92
C GLN A 116 8.34 10.68 -18.63
#